data_AF-A0A1I7EJD6-F1
#
_entry.id   AF-A0A1I7EJD6-F1
#
_cell.length_a   1.000
_cell.length_b   1.000
_cell.length_c   1.000
_cell.angle_alpha   90.00
_cell.angle_beta   90.00
_cell.angle_gamma   90.00
#
_symmetry.space_group_name_H-M   'P 1'
#
loop_
_entity.id
_entity.type
_entity.pdbx_description
1 polymer ?
#
loop_
_entity_poly.entity_id
_entity_poly.type
_entity_poly.pdbx_seq_one_letter_code
_entity_poly.pdbx_strand_id
1 'polypeptide(L)'
;MQLARTRAVDVILVQALDRWGRSVQDLILTMAELEALGVAFVVPGQIDMSTPVGRMQAHLLSAVAEFERELIRERVRSGLAHARARGKRLGRPNATPRLVNKGLSLIRQGVTYLQAAEQSGVSISTLLRARRKGNAA
;
A
#
# COMPACT_ATOMS: atom_id res chain seq x y z
N MET A 1 -11.54 2.42 -20.78
CA MET A 1 -11.98 1.00 -20.86
C MET A 1 -13.35 0.81 -21.48
N GLN A 2 -14.42 1.49 -21.03
CA GLN A 2 -15.76 1.29 -21.63
C GLN A 2 -15.78 1.52 -23.15
N LEU A 3 -15.16 2.61 -23.63
CA LEU A 3 -15.04 2.89 -25.07
C LEU A 3 -14.27 1.82 -25.85
N ALA A 4 -13.24 1.20 -25.25
CA ALA A 4 -12.50 0.09 -25.85
C ALA A 4 -13.37 -1.19 -25.91
N ARG A 5 -14.12 -1.47 -24.84
CA ARG A 5 -15.03 -2.63 -24.79
C ARG A 5 -16.18 -2.53 -25.79
N THR A 6 -16.68 -1.32 -26.04
CA THR A 6 -17.70 -1.07 -27.07
C THR A 6 -17.11 -0.96 -28.48
N ARG A 7 -15.78 -1.15 -28.65
CA ARG A 7 -15.05 -0.93 -29.92
C ARG A 7 -15.34 0.45 -30.55
N ALA A 8 -15.51 1.47 -29.71
CA ALA A 8 -15.65 2.85 -30.15
C ALA A 8 -14.29 3.53 -30.39
N VAL A 9 -13.19 2.85 -30.05
CA VAL A 9 -11.81 3.31 -30.26
C VAL A 9 -10.95 2.14 -30.70
N ASP A 10 -10.10 2.38 -31.70
CA ASP A 10 -9.15 1.38 -32.22
C ASP A 10 -7.74 1.56 -31.66
N VAL A 11 -7.41 2.78 -31.22
CA VAL A 11 -6.08 3.13 -30.71
C VAL A 11 -6.21 4.05 -29.49
N ILE A 12 -5.40 3.78 -28.47
CA ILE A 12 -5.22 4.65 -27.30
C ILE A 12 -3.79 5.16 -27.33
N LEU A 13 -3.66 6.48 -27.49
CA LEU A 13 -2.39 7.19 -27.39
C LEU A 13 -2.18 7.67 -25.96
N VAL A 14 -1.03 7.35 -25.38
CA VAL A 14 -0.65 7.79 -24.03
C VAL A 14 0.69 8.51 -24.09
N GLN A 15 0.80 9.63 -23.38
CA GLN A 15 2.03 10.43 -23.37
C GLN A 15 3.20 9.70 -22.69
N ALA A 16 2.94 8.92 -21.64
CA ALA A 16 3.94 8.13 -20.91
C ALA A 16 3.29 6.99 -20.11
N LEU A 17 3.99 5.87 -19.94
CA LEU A 17 3.47 4.66 -19.27
C LEU A 17 3.14 4.87 -17.79
N ASP A 18 3.93 5.68 -17.08
CA ASP A 18 3.77 5.99 -15.66
C ASP A 18 2.48 6.75 -15.34
N ARG A 19 1.84 7.35 -16.36
CA ARG A 19 0.60 8.13 -16.23
C ARG A 19 -0.67 7.32 -16.45
N TRP A 20 -0.56 6.09 -16.97
CA TRP A 20 -1.72 5.24 -17.27
C TRP A 20 -2.14 4.37 -16.09
N GLY A 21 -1.18 3.65 -15.49
CA GLY A 21 -1.45 2.67 -14.44
C GLY A 21 -1.02 3.16 -13.07
N ARG A 22 -1.76 2.77 -12.02
CA ARG A 22 -1.36 3.03 -10.61
C ARG A 22 -0.27 2.09 -10.11
N SER A 23 0.01 1.06 -10.89
CA SER A 23 1.12 0.14 -10.66
C SER A 23 1.49 -0.59 -11.96
N VAL A 24 2.68 -1.21 -11.98
CA VAL A 24 3.13 -2.05 -13.11
C VAL A 24 2.12 -3.16 -13.41
N GLN A 25 1.58 -3.82 -12.38
CA GLN A 25 0.58 -4.88 -12.55
C GLN A 25 -0.73 -4.35 -13.18
N ASP A 26 -1.17 -3.17 -12.75
CA ASP A 26 -2.37 -2.50 -13.29
C ASP A 26 -2.17 -2.16 -14.79
N LEU A 27 -0.98 -1.70 -15.14
CA LEU A 27 -0.58 -1.41 -16.52
C LEU A 27 -0.58 -2.70 -17.38
N ILE A 28 0.07 -3.78 -16.92
CA ILE A 28 0.11 -5.06 -17.64
C ILE A 28 -1.29 -5.61 -17.90
N LEU A 29 -2.14 -5.63 -16.86
CA LEU A 29 -3.51 -6.13 -16.98
C LEU A 29 -4.32 -5.31 -17.98
N THR A 30 -4.16 -3.99 -17.94
CA THR A 30 -4.88 -3.10 -18.86
C THR A 30 -4.39 -3.28 -20.30
N MET A 31 -3.08 -3.40 -20.52
CA MET A 31 -2.51 -3.63 -21.85
C MET A 31 -2.98 -4.97 -22.44
N ALA A 32 -3.00 -6.03 -21.61
CA ALA A 32 -3.54 -7.33 -22.02
C ALA A 32 -5.05 -7.27 -22.35
N GLU A 33 -5.83 -6.52 -21.57
CA GLU A 33 -7.25 -6.31 -21.86
C GLU A 33 -7.45 -5.57 -23.19
N LEU A 34 -6.66 -4.51 -23.44
CA LEU A 34 -6.73 -3.75 -24.69
C LEU A 34 -6.33 -4.60 -25.91
N GLU A 35 -5.29 -5.41 -25.79
CA GLU A 35 -4.88 -6.35 -26.83
C GLU A 35 -5.99 -7.36 -27.14
N ALA A 36 -6.63 -7.94 -26.11
CA ALA A 36 -7.75 -8.87 -26.28
C ALA A 36 -8.98 -8.21 -26.94
N LEU A 37 -9.17 -6.91 -26.74
CA LEU A 37 -10.23 -6.12 -27.38
C LEU A 37 -9.88 -5.68 -28.81
N GLY A 38 -8.64 -5.88 -29.26
CA GLY A 38 -8.14 -5.43 -30.55
C GLY A 38 -7.80 -3.94 -30.60
N VAL A 39 -7.62 -3.30 -29.44
CA VAL A 39 -7.32 -1.87 -29.33
C VAL A 39 -5.82 -1.69 -29.14
N ALA A 40 -5.17 -0.96 -30.06
CA ALA A 40 -3.74 -0.71 -29.96
C ALA A 40 -3.45 0.31 -28.85
N PHE A 41 -2.37 0.06 -28.11
CA PHE A 41 -1.86 0.97 -27.08
C PHE A 41 -0.51 1.53 -27.53
N VAL A 42 -0.43 2.85 -27.65
CA VAL A 42 0.74 3.52 -28.24
C VAL A 42 1.26 4.60 -27.32
N VAL A 43 2.56 4.53 -27.03
CA VAL A 43 3.32 5.56 -26.33
C VAL A 43 4.37 6.11 -27.29
N PRO A 44 4.19 7.34 -27.82
CA PRO A 44 5.09 7.92 -28.81
C PRO A 44 6.55 7.87 -28.38
N GLY A 45 7.41 7.35 -29.26
CA GLY A 45 8.86 7.25 -29.02
C GLY A 45 9.28 6.18 -28.01
N GLN A 46 8.34 5.34 -27.53
CA GLN A 46 8.63 4.28 -26.57
C GLN A 46 8.11 2.91 -27.02
N ILE A 47 6.79 2.76 -27.13
CA ILE A 47 6.15 1.46 -27.34
C ILE A 47 4.96 1.63 -28.28
N ASP A 48 4.87 0.76 -29.30
CA ASP A 48 3.72 0.67 -30.20
C ASP A 48 3.18 -0.77 -30.23
N MET A 49 2.10 -1.01 -29.49
CA MET A 49 1.47 -2.34 -29.40
C MET A 49 0.60 -2.70 -30.61
N SER A 50 0.48 -1.83 -31.62
CA SER A 50 -0.10 -2.23 -32.91
C SER A 50 0.78 -3.28 -33.61
N THR A 51 2.10 -3.25 -33.34
CA THR A 51 3.08 -4.17 -33.95
C THR A 51 3.37 -5.38 -33.05
N PRO A 52 3.64 -6.58 -33.60
CA PRO A 52 4.06 -7.73 -32.81
C PRO A 52 5.34 -7.47 -31.99
N VAL A 53 6.27 -6.70 -32.54
CA VAL A 53 7.53 -6.34 -31.87
C VAL A 53 7.26 -5.44 -30.65
N GLY A 54 6.42 -4.41 -30.80
CA GLY A 54 6.10 -3.52 -29.68
C GLY A 54 5.30 -4.20 -28.57
N ARG A 55 4.46 -5.19 -28.90
CA ARG A 55 3.81 -6.05 -27.89
C ARG A 55 4.83 -6.89 -27.12
N MET A 56 5.77 -7.54 -27.81
CA MET A 56 6.86 -8.27 -27.15
C MET A 56 7.70 -7.35 -26.25
N GLN A 57 8.10 -6.17 -26.73
CA GLN A 57 8.87 -5.20 -25.97
C GLN A 57 8.14 -4.76 -24.70
N ALA A 58 6.84 -4.47 -24.81
CA ALA A 58 6.00 -4.12 -23.67
C ALA A 58 5.95 -5.24 -22.62
N HIS A 59 5.79 -6.50 -23.04
CA HIS A 59 5.79 -7.63 -22.11
C HIS A 59 7.14 -7.84 -21.42
N LEU A 60 8.25 -7.68 -22.14
CA LEU A 60 9.59 -7.78 -21.56
C LEU A 60 9.86 -6.68 -20.54
N LEU A 61 9.57 -5.42 -20.88
CA LEU A 61 9.72 -4.28 -19.97
C LEU A 61 8.85 -4.45 -18.72
N SER A 62 7.64 -4.96 -18.92
CA SER A 62 6.71 -5.28 -17.84
C SER A 62 7.27 -6.35 -16.90
N ALA A 63 7.82 -7.44 -17.43
CA ALA A 63 8.42 -8.52 -16.65
C ALA A 63 9.64 -8.03 -15.84
N VAL A 64 10.50 -7.19 -16.45
CA VAL A 64 11.65 -6.58 -15.75
C VAL A 64 11.16 -5.68 -14.61
N ALA A 65 10.16 -4.84 -14.86
CA ALA A 65 9.63 -3.94 -13.84
C ALA A 65 8.97 -4.69 -12.67
N GLU A 66 8.32 -5.83 -12.94
CA GLU A 66 7.77 -6.70 -11.88
C GLU A 66 8.89 -7.37 -11.07
N PHE A 67 9.91 -7.89 -11.75
CA PHE A 67 11.07 -8.51 -11.11
C PHE A 67 11.79 -7.54 -10.15
N GLU A 68 12.09 -6.32 -10.60
CA GLU A 68 12.72 -5.31 -9.75
C GLU A 68 11.86 -4.97 -8.52
N ARG A 69 10.54 -4.87 -8.70
CA ARG A 69 9.62 -4.60 -7.60
C ARG A 69 9.62 -5.72 -6.57
N GLU A 70 9.67 -6.98 -7.00
CA GLU A 70 9.71 -8.11 -6.08
C GLU A 70 11.06 -8.18 -5.34
N LEU A 71 12.18 -7.88 -6.00
CA LEU A 71 13.48 -7.75 -5.34
C LEU A 71 13.48 -6.66 -4.26
N ILE A 72 12.86 -5.50 -4.52
CA ILE A 72 12.73 -4.43 -3.51
C ILE A 72 11.91 -4.93 -2.32
N ARG A 73 10.79 -5.62 -2.56
CA ARG A 73 9.95 -6.18 -1.49
C ARG A 73 10.70 -7.20 -0.65
N GLU A 74 11.44 -8.10 -1.30
CA GLU A 74 12.26 -9.10 -0.62
C GLU A 74 13.31 -8.43 0.28
N ARG A 75 14.03 -7.43 -0.25
CA ARG A 75 15.01 -6.66 0.51
C ARG A 75 14.39 -5.97 1.73
N VAL A 76 13.21 -5.36 1.58
CA VAL A 76 12.49 -4.73 2.69
C VAL A 76 12.08 -5.78 3.73
N ARG A 77 11.54 -6.92 3.31
CA ARG A 77 11.16 -8.01 4.23
C ARG A 77 12.36 -8.53 5.01
N SER A 78 13.48 -8.77 4.32
CA SER A 78 14.74 -9.18 4.95
C SER A 78 15.24 -8.13 5.95
N GLY A 79 15.24 -6.85 5.59
CA GLY A 79 15.62 -5.76 6.49
C GLY A 79 14.74 -5.67 7.74
N LEU A 80 13.42 -5.84 7.59
CA LEU A 80 12.48 -5.87 8.71
C LEU A 80 12.70 -7.10 9.61
N ALA A 81 12.98 -8.27 9.03
CA ALA A 81 13.31 -9.48 9.79
C ALA A 81 14.58 -9.29 10.63
N HIS A 82 15.65 -8.75 10.03
CA HIS A 82 16.89 -8.42 10.74
C HIS A 82 16.67 -7.39 11.86
N ALA A 83 15.81 -6.39 11.63
CA ALA A 83 15.47 -5.41 12.66
C ALA A 83 14.71 -6.05 13.84
N ARG A 84 13.76 -6.94 13.57
CA ARG A 84 13.03 -7.70 14.60
C ARG A 84 13.96 -8.60 15.40
N ALA A 85 14.88 -9.30 14.74
CA ALA A 85 15.86 -10.17 15.39
C ALA A 85 16.78 -9.39 16.36
N ARG A 86 17.10 -8.13 16.03
CA ARG A 86 17.83 -7.20 16.92
C ARG A 86 16.96 -6.56 18.01
N GLY A 87 15.72 -7.02 18.19
CA GLY A 87 14.79 -6.50 19.20
C GLY A 87 14.19 -5.14 18.87
N LYS A 88 14.40 -4.58 17.66
CA LYS A 88 13.82 -3.29 17.28
C LYS A 88 12.31 -3.45 17.14
N ARG A 89 11.56 -2.70 17.95
CA ARG A 89 10.10 -2.65 17.84
C ARG A 89 9.70 -1.88 16.58
N LEU A 90 8.97 -2.55 15.69
CA LEU A 90 8.47 -1.97 14.45
C LEU A 90 7.03 -1.43 14.64
N GLY A 91 6.63 -0.48 13.79
CA GLY A 91 5.29 0.12 13.82
C GLY A 91 5.17 1.33 14.75
N ARG A 92 3.93 1.80 14.96
CA ARG A 92 3.65 3.00 15.76
C ARG A 92 4.10 2.79 17.23
N PRO A 93 4.81 3.75 17.84
CA PRO A 93 5.12 3.70 19.27
C PRO A 93 3.84 3.58 20.11
N ASN A 94 3.92 2.88 21.25
CA ASN A 94 2.83 2.88 22.21
C ASN A 94 2.67 4.28 22.81
N ALA A 95 1.46 4.57 23.32
CA ALA A 95 1.26 5.71 24.19
C ALA A 95 2.24 5.67 25.37
N THR A 96 2.72 6.84 25.78
CA THR A 96 3.71 6.99 26.84
C THR A 96 3.24 6.28 28.12
N PRO A 97 3.97 5.28 28.65
CA PRO A 97 3.53 4.49 29.80
C PRO A 97 3.15 5.35 31.00
N ARG A 98 3.89 6.45 31.25
CA ARG A 98 3.62 7.41 32.32
C ARG A 98 2.21 8.02 32.21
N LEU A 99 1.80 8.41 31.01
CA LEU A 99 0.48 9.03 30.79
C LEU A 99 -0.64 7.99 30.91
N VAL A 100 -0.42 6.79 30.38
CA VAL A 100 -1.36 5.66 30.52
C VAL A 100 -1.56 5.31 31.99
N ASN A 101 -0.48 5.23 32.76
CA ASN A 101 -0.53 4.92 34.20
C ASN A 101 -1.26 6.01 35.00
N LYS A 102 -1.05 7.29 34.65
CA LYS A 102 -1.80 8.42 35.24
C LYS A 102 -3.31 8.29 34.96
N GLY A 103 -3.70 7.96 33.73
CA GLY A 103 -5.11 7.73 33.40
C GLY A 103 -5.70 6.54 34.16
N LEU A 104 -4.96 5.43 34.26
CA LEU A 104 -5.40 4.24 35.00
C LEU A 104 -5.50 4.46 36.52
N SER A 105 -4.66 5.32 37.11
CA SER A 105 -4.80 5.68 38.53
C SER A 105 -6.03 6.54 38.78
N LEU A 106 -6.34 7.50 37.89
CA LEU A 106 -7.56 8.31 37.98
C LEU A 106 -8.82 7.44 37.88
N ILE A 107 -8.83 6.45 36.97
CA ILE A 107 -9.93 5.49 36.85
C ILE A 107 -10.10 4.67 38.14
N ARG A 108 -9.00 4.26 38.79
CA ARG A 108 -9.05 3.54 40.08
C ARG A 108 -9.59 4.39 41.22
N GLN A 109 -9.44 5.71 41.14
CA GLN A 109 -10.00 6.68 42.08
C GLN A 109 -11.49 7.01 41.80
N GLY A 110 -12.11 6.35 40.81
CA GLY A 110 -13.53 6.54 40.48
C GLY A 110 -13.80 7.62 39.42
N VAL A 111 -12.76 8.22 38.83
CA VAL A 111 -12.93 9.20 37.74
C VAL A 111 -13.42 8.52 36.47
N THR A 112 -14.31 9.19 35.73
CA THR A 112 -14.85 8.66 34.46
C THR A 112 -13.74 8.54 33.40
N TYR A 113 -13.92 7.64 32.44
CA TYR A 113 -12.95 7.43 31.36
C TYR A 113 -12.70 8.69 30.50
N LEU A 114 -13.74 9.52 30.30
CA LEU A 114 -13.62 10.77 29.56
C LEU A 114 -12.71 11.76 30.28
N GLN A 115 -12.99 12.03 31.55
CA GLN A 115 -12.19 12.93 32.38
C GLN A 115 -10.75 12.42 32.58
N ALA A 116 -10.58 11.10 32.75
CA ALA A 116 -9.26 10.50 32.85
C ALA A 116 -8.46 10.64 31.55
N ALA A 117 -9.11 10.56 30.39
CA ALA A 117 -8.48 10.76 29.08
C ALA A 117 -8.01 12.21 28.89
N GLU A 118 -8.86 13.19 29.20
CA GLU A 118 -8.52 14.61 29.14
C GLU A 118 -7.35 14.97 30.06
N GLN A 119 -7.40 14.51 31.32
CA GLN A 119 -6.37 14.83 32.32
C GLN A 119 -5.04 14.11 32.08
N SER A 120 -5.06 12.94 31.43
CA SER A 120 -3.85 12.17 31.11
C SER A 120 -3.28 12.47 29.72
N GLY A 121 -4.04 13.12 28.83
CA GLY A 121 -3.64 13.36 27.44
C GLY A 121 -3.61 12.09 26.60
N VAL A 122 -4.34 11.03 27.01
CA VAL A 122 -4.38 9.73 26.33
C VAL A 122 -5.80 9.43 25.89
N SER A 123 -5.98 8.88 24.68
CA SER A 123 -7.32 8.55 24.18
C SER A 123 -8.05 7.53 25.06
N ILE A 124 -9.38 7.67 25.16
CA ILE A 124 -10.25 6.72 25.87
C ILE A 124 -10.01 5.27 25.40
N SER A 125 -9.89 5.08 24.07
CA SER A 125 -9.60 3.78 23.45
C SER A 125 -8.28 3.16 23.94
N THR A 126 -7.27 3.97 24.19
CA THR A 126 -5.98 3.51 24.71
C THR A 126 -6.09 3.11 26.18
N LEU A 127 -6.83 3.85 27.01
CA LEU A 127 -7.07 3.51 28.43
C LEU A 127 -7.89 2.23 28.58
N LEU A 128 -8.95 2.06 27.78
CA LEU A 128 -9.77 0.84 27.76
C LEU A 128 -8.93 -0.39 27.36
N ARG A 129 -8.12 -0.26 26.30
CA ARG A 129 -7.22 -1.33 25.86
C ARG A 129 -6.16 -1.66 26.92
N ALA A 130 -5.60 -0.65 27.59
CA ALA A 130 -4.64 -0.86 28.66
C ALA A 130 -5.25 -1.58 29.87
N ARG A 131 -6.47 -1.20 30.28
CA ARG A 131 -7.19 -1.87 31.38
C ARG A 131 -7.52 -3.33 31.05
N ARG A 132 -7.99 -3.63 29.84
CA ARG A 132 -8.23 -5.02 29.39
C ARG A 132 -6.98 -5.87 29.44
N LYS A 133 -5.83 -5.30 29.04
CA LYS A 133 -4.54 -6.02 29.04
C LYS A 133 -4.03 -6.29 30.47
N GLY A 134 -4.29 -5.39 31.41
CA GLY A 134 -3.92 -5.57 32.81
C GLY A 134 -4.80 -6.55 33.60
N ASN A 135 -6.01 -6.86 33.12
CA ASN A 135 -6.88 -7.87 33.73
C ASN A 135 -6.65 -9.29 33.19
N ALA A 136 -5.92 -9.42 32.08
CA ALA A 136 -5.63 -10.69 31.42
C ALA A 136 -4.23 -11.26 31.74
N ALA A 137 -3.48 -10.57 32.61
CA ALA A 137 -2.17 -10.95 33.12
C ALA A 137 -2.27 -11.10 34.64
#